data_AF-A0A968VSB6-F1
#
_entry.id   AF-A0A968VSB6-F1
#
_cell.length_a   1.000
_cell.length_b   1.000
_cell.length_c   1.000
_cell.angle_alpha   90.00
_cell.angle_beta   90.00
_cell.angle_gamma   90.00
#
_symmetry.space_group_name_H-M   'P 1'
#
loop_
_entity.id
_entity.type
_entity.pdbx_description
1 polymer ?
#
loop_
_entity_poly.entity_id
_entity_poly.type
_entity_poly.pdbx_seq_one_letter_code
_entity_poly.pdbx_strand_id
1 'polypeptide(L)' 'MPRSFTIERENLPDVVQGWLRAVGLGEEEVVEIIFTEGEVLLRRPLSPQLRAWAKNVGDKYDKAFRELAGL' A
#
# COMPACT_ATOMS: atom_id res chain seq x y z
N MET A 1 12.38 -2.73 -2.30
CA MET A 1 10.98 -3.10 -2.67
C MET A 1 10.07 -2.81 -1.49
N PRO A 2 9.04 -1.95 -1.64
CA PRO A 2 8.13 -1.67 -0.55
C PRO A 2 7.33 -2.93 -0.17
N ARG A 3 7.27 -3.23 1.13
CA ARG A 3 6.44 -4.33 1.66
C ARG A 3 5.15 -3.73 2.18
N SER A 4 4.01 -4.18 1.66
CA SER A 4 2.72 -3.79 2.22
C SER A 4 2.06 -4.95 2.95
N PHE A 5 1.36 -4.63 4.02
CA PHE A 5 0.52 -5.56 4.74
C PHE A 5 -0.84 -4.92 5.00
N THR A 6 -1.88 -5.75 4.89
CA THR A 6 -3.26 -5.38 5.18
C THR A 6 -3.62 -6.00 6.52
N ILE A 7 -4.09 -5.19 7.46
CA ILE A 7 -4.37 -5.61 8.84
C ILE A 7 -5.65 -4.94 9.35
N GLU A 8 -6.37 -5.64 10.22
CA GLU A 8 -7.48 -5.05 10.96
C GLU A 8 -6.95 -4.01 11.94
N ARG A 9 -7.61 -2.85 11.99
CA ARG A 9 -7.19 -1.71 12.81
C ARG A 9 -7.05 -2.07 14.30
N GLU A 10 -7.94 -2.93 14.81
CA GLU A 10 -7.93 -3.36 16.21
C GLU A 10 -6.71 -4.18 16.60
N ASN A 11 -6.05 -4.82 15.63
CA ASN A 11 -4.83 -5.60 15.85
C ASN A 11 -3.55 -4.75 15.87
N LEU A 12 -3.68 -3.42 15.68
CA LEU A 12 -2.56 -2.49 15.74
C LEU A 12 -2.35 -1.93 17.16
N PRO A 13 -1.11 -1.55 17.53
CA PRO A 13 -0.87 -0.87 18.80
C PRO A 13 -1.67 0.44 18.93
N ASP A 14 -2.08 0.80 20.15
CA ASP A 14 -2.91 1.99 20.44
C ASP A 14 -2.34 3.29 19.85
N VAL A 15 -1.01 3.45 19.87
CA VAL A 15 -0.30 4.57 19.25
C VAL A 15 -0.59 4.67 17.75
N VAL A 16 -0.54 3.54 17.04
CA VAL A 16 -0.79 3.48 15.59
C VAL A 16 -2.28 3.70 15.31
N GLN A 17 -3.17 3.14 16.14
CA GLN A 17 -4.60 3.46 16.08
C GLN A 17 -4.88 4.96 16.30
N GLY A 18 -4.10 5.61 17.16
CA GLY A 18 -4.12 7.06 17.35
C GLY A 18 -3.73 7.82 16.08
N TRP A 19 -2.66 7.40 15.40
CA TRP A 19 -2.26 7.98 14.11
C TRP A 19 -3.34 7.83 13.05
N LEU A 20 -3.95 6.64 12.95
CA LEU A 20 -5.06 6.38 12.01
C LEU A 20 -6.23 7.33 12.24
N ARG A 21 -6.62 7.59 13.50
CA ARG A 21 -7.63 8.61 13.83
C ARG A 21 -7.21 10.01 13.38
N ALA A 22 -5.96 10.40 13.63
CA ALA A 22 -5.45 11.72 13.25
C ALA A 22 -5.44 11.97 11.74
N VAL A 23 -5.31 10.92 10.93
CA VAL A 23 -5.32 10.99 9.45
C VAL A 23 -6.66 10.61 8.81
N GLY A 24 -7.73 10.50 9.61
CA GLY A 24 -9.08 10.24 9.10
C GLY A 24 -9.36 8.77 8.70
N LEU A 25 -8.56 7.83 9.21
CA LEU A 25 -8.70 6.38 9.03
C LEU A 25 -9.18 5.67 10.31
N GLY A 26 -9.71 6.41 11.28
CA GLY A 26 -10.10 5.88 12.59
C GLY A 26 -11.26 4.87 12.55
N GLU A 27 -12.15 5.02 11.59
CA GLU A 27 -13.34 4.17 11.42
C GLU A 27 -13.12 3.04 10.42
N GLU A 28 -11.93 2.96 9.80
CA GLU A 28 -11.62 1.88 8.86
C GLU A 28 -11.39 0.58 9.65
N GLU A 29 -12.14 -0.47 9.30
CA GLU A 29 -11.96 -1.81 9.88
C GLU A 29 -10.60 -2.39 9.51
N VAL A 30 -10.17 -2.13 8.28
CA VAL A 30 -8.94 -2.67 7.70
C VAL A 30 -8.11 -1.55 7.11
N VAL A 31 -6.82 -1.55 7.40
CA VAL A 31 -5.87 -0.56 6.89
C VAL A 31 -4.71 -1.25 6.19
N GLU A 32 -4.12 -0.57 5.21
CA GLU A 32 -2.90 -1.01 4.56
C GLU A 32 -1.73 -0.15 5.04
N ILE A 33 -0.69 -0.83 5.49
CA ILE A 33 0.54 -0.22 5.95
C ILE A 33 1.64 -0.60 4.97
N ILE A 34 2.33 0.42 4.47
CA ILE A 34 3.39 0.27 3.47
C ILE A 34 4.70 0.72 4.09
N PHE A 35 5.66 -0.19 4.13
CA PHE A 35 7.04 0.13 4.49
C PHE A 35 7.82 0.49 3.23
N THR A 36 8.39 1.68 3.21
CA THR A 36 9.40 2.08 2.22
C THR A 36 10.79 2.07 2.88
N GLU A 37 11.82 2.56 2.20
CA GLU A 37 13.18 2.60 2.76
C GLU A 37 13.35 3.60 3.91
N GLY A 38 12.47 4.59 4.05
CA GLY A 38 12.61 5.64 5.08
C GLY A 38 11.31 6.08 5.74
N GLU A 39 10.16 5.57 5.32
CA GLU A 39 8.85 6.01 5.82
C GLU A 39 7.86 4.86 5.91
N VAL A 40 6.82 5.09 6.73
CA VAL A 40 5.67 4.21 6.86
C VAL A 40 4.45 4.98 6.38
N LEU A 41 3.77 4.45 5.37
CA LEU A 41 2.53 5.03 4.85
C LEU A 41 1.35 4.25 5.39
N LEU A 42 0.36 4.97 5.93
CA LEU A 42 -0.92 4.44 6.36
C LEU A 42 -1.99 4.85 5.34
N ARG A 43 -2.68 3.87 4.75
CA ARG A 43 -3.74 4.17 3.78
C ARG A 43 -4.93 3.23 3.90
N ARG A 44 -6.04 3.65 3.29
CA ARG A 44 -7.15 2.74 2.99
C ARG A 44 -6.66 1.60 2.08
N PRO A 45 -7.14 0.36 2.28
CA PRO A 45 -6.79 -0.73 1.40
C PRO A 45 -7.15 -0.36 -0.05
N LEU A 46 -6.19 -0.46 -0.98
CA LEU A 46 -6.53 -0.37 -2.38
C LEU A 46 -7.46 -1.54 -2.73
N SER A 47 -8.59 -1.24 -3.36
CA SER A 47 -9.59 -2.24 -3.76
C SER A 47 -8.88 -3.46 -4.40
N PRO A 48 -9.32 -4.70 -4.10
CA PRO A 48 -8.74 -5.90 -4.70
C PRO A 48 -8.73 -5.84 -6.24
N GLN A 49 -9.74 -5.18 -6.83
CA GLN A 49 -9.82 -4.96 -8.28
C GLN A 49 -8.73 -3.99 -8.78
N LEU A 50 -8.38 -2.96 -8.00
CA LEU A 50 -7.30 -2.03 -8.32
C LEU A 50 -5.91 -2.67 -8.22
N ARG A 51 -5.71 -3.65 -7.33
CA ARG A 51 -4.48 -4.47 -7.29
C ARG A 51 -4.32 -5.33 -8.56
N ALA A 52 -5.40 -5.97 -9.02
CA ALA A 52 -5.38 -6.72 -10.28
C ALA A 52 -5.10 -5.82 -11.49
N TRP A 53 -5.67 -4.62 -11.50
CA TRP A 53 -5.38 -3.61 -12.53
C TRP A 53 -3.93 -3.11 -12.47
N ALA A 54 -3.41 -2.76 -11.29
CA ALA A 54 -2.05 -2.25 -11.11
C ALA A 54 -0.97 -3.29 -11.51
N LYS A 55 -1.22 -4.58 -11.28
CA LYS A 55 -0.34 -5.67 -11.73
C LYS A 55 -0.25 -5.72 -13.26
N ASN A 56 -1.38 -5.57 -13.95
CA ASN A 56 -1.42 -5.56 -15.42
C ASN A 56 -0.76 -4.30 -16.04
N VAL A 57 -0.76 -3.17 -15.31
CA VAL A 57 -0.13 -1.92 -15.77
C VAL A 57 1.37 -1.93 -15.51
N GLY A 58 1.81 -2.44 -14.35
CA GLY A 58 3.23 -2.58 -14.00
C GLY A 58 4.02 -3.42 -15.00
N ASP A 59 3.48 -4.57 -15.41
CA ASP A 59 4.13 -5.47 -16.38
C ASP A 59 4.32 -4.83 -17.77
N LYS A 60 3.39 -3.95 -18.20
CA LYS A 60 3.48 -3.26 -19.49
C LYS A 60 4.55 -2.17 -19.48
N TYR A 61 4.68 -1.44 -18.38
CA TYR A 61 5.72 -0.42 -18.24
C TYR A 61 7.10 -1.07 -18.06
N ASP A 62 7.20 -2.18 -17.33
CA ASP A 62 8.48 -2.89 -17.16
C ASP A 62 9.00 -3.45 -18.49
N LYS A 63 8.10 -3.94 -19.35
CA LYS A 63 8.45 -4.38 -20.71
C LYS A 63 8.91 -3.23 -21.61
N ALA A 64 8.17 -2.13 -21.63
CA ALA A 64 8.54 -0.94 -22.42
C ALA A 64 9.86 -0.31 -21.92
N PHE A 65 10.11 -0.36 -20.61
CA PHE A 65 11.33 0.13 -20.00
C PHE A 65 12.54 -0.75 -20.36
N ARG A 66 12.40 -2.08 -20.36
CA ARG A 66 13.46 -3.00 -20.81
C ARG A 66 13.81 -2.80 -22.28
N GLU A 67 12.80 -2.64 -23.13
CA GLU A 67 13.00 -2.34 -24.57
C GLU A 67 13.73 -1.01 -24.79
N LEU A 68 13.43 0.03 -24.00
CA LEU A 68 14.12 1.33 -24.09
C LEU A 68 15.51 1.32 -23.44
N ALA A 69 15.73 0.52 -22.40
CA ALA A 69 17.02 0.38 -21.71
C ALA A 69 17.98 -0.60 -22.41
N GLY A 70 17.54 -1.28 -23.48
CA GLY A 70 18.36 -2.22 -24.24
C GLY A 70 18.68 -3.52 -23.49
N LEU A 71 17.80 -3.95 -22.58
CA LEU A 71 17.87 -5.22 -21.85
C LEU A 71 16.91 -6.25 -22.42
#